data_AF-A0A2I0KB06-F1
#
_entry.id   AF-A0A2I0KB06-F1
#
_cell.length_a   1.000
_cell.length_b   1.000
_cell.length_c   1.000
_cell.angle_alpha   90.00
_cell.angle_beta   90.00
_cell.angle_gamma   90.00
#
_symmetry.space_group_name_H-M   'P 1'
#
loop_
_entity.id
_entity.type
_entity.pdbx_description
1 polymer ?
#
loop_
_entity_poly.entity_id
_entity_poly.type
_entity_poly.pdbx_seq_one_letter_code
_entity_poly.pdbx_strand_id
1 'polypeptide(L)'
;MVCYIERALHEREERRLSRAKFFVIALICSFTWYIVPGYLFSTLTNISWVCWVFSKSVTAQQLGSGMRGLGVGALTLDWAAVASFLFSPLICPFFAIMNVFVGFALIIYVAMPIAYWGFNLYSANKFPIFSSHLFTSQGQVYDISQIVNNKFELDIPAYEQQGRIHLSMFFALTYGFGFATIASTLTHVGLFYGREIYNRYKASSVGKEDIHTRLMKTYSDIPSWWFNVLLVATFVISLVLCIFLKDQIQMPWWALIFACILAFVFTLPISIITATTNQ
;
A
#
# COMPACT_ATOMS: atom_id res chain seq x y z
N MET A 1 10.92 -22.94 12.13
CA MET A 1 9.46 -23.16 12.29
C MET A 1 9.15 -24.50 12.94
N VAL A 2 9.77 -25.61 12.53
CA VAL A 2 9.55 -26.97 13.11
C VAL A 2 9.96 -27.08 14.59
N CYS A 3 11.10 -26.51 15.02
CA CYS A 3 11.50 -26.54 16.44
C CYS A 3 10.56 -25.78 17.40
N TYR A 4 9.85 -24.75 16.93
CA TYR A 4 8.91 -24.02 17.78
C TYR A 4 7.63 -24.84 18.01
N ILE A 5 7.27 -25.67 17.03
CA ILE A 5 6.12 -26.58 17.09
C ILE A 5 6.39 -27.74 18.06
N GLU A 6 7.60 -28.31 18.07
CA GLU A 6 7.95 -29.39 19.01
C GLU A 6 8.04 -28.92 20.46
N ARG A 7 8.59 -27.73 20.71
CA ARG A 7 8.61 -27.15 22.06
C ARG A 7 7.21 -26.80 22.56
N ALA A 8 6.32 -26.38 21.68
CA ALA A 8 4.92 -26.12 22.01
C ALA A 8 4.10 -27.39 22.30
N LEU A 9 4.54 -28.56 21.80
CA LEU A 9 3.88 -29.85 22.01
C LEU A 9 4.26 -30.54 23.34
N HIS A 10 5.43 -30.20 23.91
CA HIS A 10 5.96 -30.90 25.09
C HIS A 10 5.71 -30.20 26.43
N GLU A 11 5.15 -28.99 26.46
CA GLU A 11 4.68 -28.36 27.69
C GLU A 11 3.39 -29.02 28.19
N ARG A 12 3.47 -29.77 29.30
CA ARG A 12 2.28 -30.25 30.02
C ARG A 12 1.59 -29.06 30.70
N GLU A 13 0.55 -28.54 30.06
CA GLU A 13 -0.31 -27.50 30.66
C GLU A 13 -1.42 -28.12 31.53
N GLU A 14 -1.39 -27.81 32.83
CA GLU A 14 -2.51 -28.04 33.74
C GLU A 14 -3.71 -27.15 33.35
N ARG A 15 -4.86 -27.78 33.06
CA ARG A 15 -6.20 -27.17 32.96
C ARG A 15 -6.31 -25.86 32.14
N ARG A 16 -5.60 -25.76 31.01
CA ARG A 16 -5.88 -24.76 29.97
C ARG A 16 -6.25 -25.47 28.67
N LEU A 17 -7.19 -24.88 27.90
CA LEU A 17 -7.53 -25.36 26.57
C LEU A 17 -6.24 -25.55 25.77
N SER A 18 -6.01 -26.75 25.22
CA SER A 18 -4.86 -27.00 24.35
C SER A 18 -4.77 -25.89 23.29
N ARG A 19 -3.57 -25.34 23.05
CA ARG A 19 -3.34 -24.23 22.10
C ARG A 19 -3.98 -24.49 20.73
N ALA A 20 -4.02 -25.75 20.30
CA ALA A 20 -4.72 -26.19 19.08
C ALA A 20 -6.25 -26.01 19.15
N LYS A 21 -6.88 -26.32 20.30
CA LYS A 21 -8.32 -26.10 20.51
C LYS A 21 -8.66 -24.61 20.52
N PHE A 22 -7.84 -23.78 21.18
CA PHE A 22 -8.01 -22.33 21.14
C PHE A 22 -7.88 -21.78 19.71
N PHE A 23 -6.88 -22.23 18.96
CA PHE A 23 -6.69 -21.84 17.56
C PHE A 23 -7.90 -22.20 16.70
N VAL A 24 -8.44 -23.42 16.81
CA VAL A 24 -9.60 -23.85 16.03
C VAL A 24 -10.86 -23.05 16.40
N ILE A 25 -11.08 -22.78 17.69
CA ILE A 25 -12.20 -21.93 18.14
C ILE A 25 -12.06 -20.51 17.55
N ALA A 26 -10.87 -19.90 17.68
CA ALA A 26 -10.61 -18.56 17.15
C ALA A 26 -10.78 -18.51 15.62
N LEU A 27 -10.34 -19.55 14.90
CA LEU A 27 -10.48 -19.69 13.46
C LEU A 27 -11.97 -19.74 13.05
N ILE A 28 -12.76 -20.60 13.69
CA ILE A 28 -14.19 -20.73 13.39
C ILE A 28 -14.93 -19.44 13.72
N CYS A 29 -14.64 -18.82 14.88
CA CYS A 29 -15.23 -17.54 15.27
C CYS A 29 -14.87 -16.43 14.28
N SER A 30 -13.60 -16.32 13.88
CA SER A 30 -13.16 -15.32 12.90
C SER A 30 -13.80 -15.54 11.54
N PHE A 31 -13.81 -16.80 11.05
CA PHE A 31 -14.46 -17.17 9.79
C PHE A 31 -15.94 -16.80 9.79
N THR A 32 -16.66 -17.14 10.86
CA THR A 32 -18.08 -16.81 11.01
C THR A 32 -18.30 -15.31 11.11
N TRP A 33 -17.45 -14.61 11.86
CA TRP A 33 -17.55 -13.16 12.01
C TRP A 33 -17.37 -12.44 10.68
N TYR A 34 -16.43 -12.85 9.82
CA TYR A 34 -16.20 -12.22 8.51
C TYR A 34 -17.42 -12.20 7.59
N ILE A 35 -18.31 -13.19 7.69
CA ILE A 35 -19.56 -13.22 6.90
C ILE A 35 -20.49 -12.06 7.30
N VAL A 36 -20.44 -11.63 8.56
CA VAL A 36 -21.34 -10.62 9.10
C VAL A 36 -21.10 -9.24 8.49
N PRO A 37 -19.92 -8.59 8.61
CA PRO A 37 -19.67 -7.32 7.95
C PRO A 37 -19.49 -7.49 6.43
N GLY A 38 -19.01 -8.64 5.95
CA GLY A 38 -18.73 -8.84 4.53
C GLY A 38 -19.97 -9.06 3.65
N TYR A 39 -21.03 -9.67 4.18
CA TYR A 39 -22.20 -10.06 3.38
C TYR A 39 -23.54 -9.71 4.03
N LEU A 40 -23.74 -10.02 5.31
CA LEU A 40 -25.05 -9.84 5.96
C LEU A 40 -25.35 -8.37 6.32
N PHE A 41 -24.36 -7.65 6.86
CA PHE A 41 -24.49 -6.29 7.37
C PHE A 41 -23.26 -5.44 7.02
N SER A 42 -23.14 -5.05 5.75
CA SER A 42 -22.04 -4.22 5.25
C SER A 42 -21.92 -2.83 5.90
N THR A 43 -22.96 -2.36 6.60
CA THR A 43 -22.90 -1.14 7.40
C THR A 43 -21.95 -1.25 8.59
N LEU A 44 -21.67 -2.46 9.10
CA LEU A 44 -20.73 -2.68 10.20
C LEU A 44 -19.27 -2.42 9.80
N THR A 45 -18.96 -2.51 8.51
CA THR A 45 -17.65 -2.14 7.96
C THR A 45 -17.41 -0.64 8.07
N ASN A 46 -18.47 0.20 8.05
CA ASN A 46 -18.33 1.65 8.15
C ASN A 46 -19.49 2.30 8.91
N ILE A 47 -19.35 2.36 10.24
CA ILE A 47 -20.27 3.00 11.16
C ILE A 47 -19.87 4.48 11.29
N SER A 48 -20.38 5.30 10.37
CA SER A 48 -20.19 6.76 10.36
C SER A 48 -21.25 7.47 11.22
N TRP A 49 -21.15 7.41 12.56
CA TRP A 49 -22.19 7.96 13.45
C TRP A 49 -22.41 9.47 13.26
N VAL A 50 -21.36 10.22 12.88
CA VAL A 50 -21.44 11.65 12.55
C VAL A 50 -22.43 11.90 11.40
N CYS A 51 -22.48 11.01 10.40
CA CYS A 51 -23.42 11.11 9.30
C CYS A 51 -24.87 10.83 9.74
N TRP A 52 -25.08 10.00 10.76
CA TRP A 52 -26.42 9.74 11.31
C TRP A 52 -26.94 10.92 12.12
N VAL A 53 -26.10 11.52 12.96
CA VAL A 53 -26.47 12.70 13.76
C VAL A 53 -26.75 13.90 12.87
N PHE A 54 -25.92 14.13 11.84
CA PHE A 54 -26.02 15.28 10.95
C PHE A 54 -26.41 14.90 9.52
N SER A 55 -27.52 14.17 9.38
CA SER A 55 -27.99 13.63 8.09
C SER A 55 -28.29 14.68 7.02
N LYS A 56 -28.61 15.92 7.40
CA LYS A 56 -28.95 17.00 6.45
C LYS A 56 -27.76 17.87 6.01
N SER A 57 -26.61 17.75 6.67
CA SER A 57 -25.47 18.62 6.42
C SER A 57 -24.47 17.96 5.47
N VAL A 58 -24.27 18.57 4.29
CA VAL A 58 -23.31 18.08 3.29
C VAL A 58 -21.88 18.10 3.84
N THR A 59 -21.51 19.13 4.61
CA THR A 59 -20.18 19.24 5.20
C THR A 59 -19.96 18.19 6.29
N ALA A 60 -20.98 17.90 7.10
CA ALA A 60 -20.89 16.84 8.10
C ALA A 60 -20.76 15.45 7.47
N GLN A 61 -21.41 15.21 6.33
CA GLN A 61 -21.24 13.99 5.56
C GLN A 61 -19.86 13.89 4.91
N GLN A 62 -19.33 14.98 4.36
CA GLN A 62 -17.97 15.03 3.79
C GLN A 62 -16.89 14.78 4.86
N LEU A 63 -17.10 15.25 6.09
CA LEU A 63 -16.19 15.02 7.20
C LEU A 63 -16.35 13.61 7.79
N GLY A 64 -17.58 13.19 8.03
CA GLY A 64 -17.89 12.00 8.83
C GLY A 64 -17.94 10.69 8.04
N SER A 65 -18.17 10.73 6.72
CA SER A 65 -18.28 9.51 5.93
C SER A 65 -16.92 8.82 5.82
N GLY A 66 -16.82 7.57 6.26
CA GLY A 66 -15.58 6.80 6.12
C GLY A 66 -15.33 6.18 4.74
N MET A 67 -16.32 6.19 3.84
CA MET A 67 -16.17 5.65 2.46
C MET A 67 -16.07 6.75 1.39
N ARG A 68 -16.71 7.90 1.62
CA ARG A 68 -16.82 8.99 0.65
C ARG A 68 -16.38 10.35 1.22
N GLY A 69 -15.76 10.34 2.39
CA GLY A 69 -15.36 11.52 3.12
C GLY A 69 -14.06 11.31 3.88
N LEU A 70 -13.79 12.17 4.85
CA LEU A 70 -12.54 12.15 5.62
C LEU A 70 -12.55 11.14 6.78
N GLY A 71 -13.68 10.48 7.05
CA GLY A 71 -13.80 9.43 8.06
C GLY A 71 -13.73 9.88 9.51
N VAL A 72 -14.00 11.16 9.81
CA VAL A 72 -14.00 11.67 11.18
C VAL A 72 -15.09 10.97 11.99
N GLY A 73 -14.67 10.20 13.01
CA GLY A 73 -15.58 9.44 13.85
C GLY A 73 -16.18 8.22 13.16
N ALA A 74 -15.66 7.78 12.01
CA ALA A 74 -16.05 6.50 11.43
C ALA A 74 -15.46 5.35 12.25
N LEU A 75 -16.32 4.43 12.69
CA LEU A 75 -15.93 3.22 13.40
C LEU A 75 -16.11 2.00 12.49
N THR A 76 -15.25 1.01 12.63
CA THR A 76 -15.40 -0.25 11.89
C THR A 76 -15.30 -1.42 12.85
N LEU A 77 -16.17 -2.41 12.65
CA LEU A 77 -16.12 -3.71 13.34
C LEU A 77 -15.58 -4.82 12.43
N ASP A 78 -15.08 -4.43 11.25
CA ASP A 78 -14.53 -5.33 10.26
C ASP A 78 -13.00 -5.32 10.34
N TRP A 79 -12.43 -6.45 10.75
CA TRP A 79 -10.98 -6.59 10.83
C TRP A 79 -10.30 -6.49 9.46
N ALA A 80 -10.96 -6.91 8.37
CA ALA A 80 -10.40 -6.75 7.03
C ALA A 80 -10.27 -5.26 6.67
N ALA A 81 -11.22 -4.42 7.08
CA ALA A 81 -11.13 -2.98 6.88
C ALA A 81 -9.96 -2.37 7.66
N VAL A 82 -9.77 -2.77 8.93
CA VAL A 82 -8.63 -2.33 9.76
C VAL A 82 -7.29 -2.79 9.17
N ALA A 83 -7.24 -4.04 8.70
CA ALA A 83 -6.05 -4.68 8.15
C ALA A 83 -5.67 -4.15 6.75
N SER A 84 -6.62 -3.59 6.00
CA SER A 84 -6.43 -3.24 4.59
C SER A 84 -5.29 -2.25 4.31
N PHE A 85 -4.95 -1.38 5.26
CA PHE A 85 -3.94 -0.33 5.07
C PHE A 85 -2.55 -0.68 5.63
N LEU A 86 -2.48 -1.29 6.82
CA LEU A 86 -1.21 -1.61 7.50
C LEU A 86 -0.94 -3.12 7.57
N PHE A 87 -1.58 -3.92 6.71
CA PHE A 87 -1.64 -5.39 6.79
C PHE A 87 -2.16 -5.87 8.14
N SER A 88 -1.29 -6.10 9.12
CA SER A 88 -1.70 -6.44 10.47
C SER A 88 -1.05 -5.46 11.45
N PRO A 89 -1.83 -4.52 12.03
CA PRO A 89 -1.29 -3.58 13.00
C PRO A 89 -0.78 -4.27 14.28
N LEU A 90 -1.09 -5.55 14.48
CA LEU A 90 -0.58 -6.36 15.59
C LEU A 90 0.91 -6.70 15.47
N ILE A 91 1.45 -6.68 14.25
CA ILE A 91 2.85 -7.07 13.96
C ILE A 91 3.75 -5.82 13.92
N CYS A 92 3.18 -4.69 13.50
CA CYS A 92 3.89 -3.42 13.41
C CYS A 92 4.23 -2.85 14.81
N PRO A 93 5.45 -2.34 15.04
CA PRO A 93 5.80 -1.69 16.30
C PRO A 93 5.00 -0.38 16.46
N PHE A 94 4.67 -0.03 17.71
CA PHE A 94 3.85 1.13 18.04
C PHE A 94 4.38 2.45 17.43
N PHE A 95 5.70 2.65 17.44
CA PHE A 95 6.33 3.84 16.86
C PHE A 95 6.01 3.99 15.36
N ALA A 96 6.05 2.90 14.58
CA ALA A 96 5.75 2.94 13.16
C ALA A 96 4.27 3.30 12.92
N ILE A 97 3.36 2.72 13.72
CA ILE A 97 1.92 3.01 13.65
C ILE A 97 1.66 4.49 13.96
N MET A 98 2.27 5.03 15.01
CA MET A 98 2.12 6.44 15.36
C MET A 98 2.66 7.37 14.28
N ASN A 99 3.81 7.04 13.66
CA ASN A 99 4.37 7.85 12.58
C ASN A 99 3.43 7.89 11.36
N VAL A 100 2.88 6.73 10.95
CA VAL A 100 1.89 6.65 9.88
C VAL A 100 0.62 7.41 10.24
N PHE A 101 0.14 7.28 11.48
CA PHE A 101 -1.06 7.98 11.95
C PHE A 101 -0.88 9.51 11.93
N VAL A 102 0.27 10.02 12.38
CA VAL A 102 0.58 11.46 12.32
C VAL A 102 0.63 11.93 10.87
N GLY A 103 1.30 11.20 9.98
CA GLY A 103 1.33 11.52 8.55
C GLY A 103 -0.08 11.54 7.94
N PHE A 104 -0.89 10.53 8.24
CA PHE A 104 -2.30 10.45 7.84
C PHE A 104 -3.09 11.66 8.35
N ALA A 105 -2.99 11.99 9.64
CA ALA A 105 -3.72 13.10 10.24
C ALA A 105 -3.33 14.45 9.62
N LEU A 106 -2.04 14.66 9.35
CA LEU A 106 -1.58 15.87 8.67
C LEU A 106 -2.11 15.97 7.24
N ILE A 107 -2.13 14.88 6.49
CA ILE A 107 -2.61 14.90 5.09
C ILE A 107 -4.13 15.06 5.06
N ILE A 108 -4.88 14.26 5.81
CA ILE A 108 -6.34 14.17 5.74
C ILE A 108 -7.03 15.28 6.51
N TYR A 109 -6.52 15.69 7.67
CA TYR A 109 -7.17 16.68 8.53
C TYR A 109 -6.55 18.08 8.48
N VAL A 110 -5.39 18.26 7.84
CA VAL A 110 -4.75 19.58 7.67
C VAL A 110 -4.61 19.95 6.21
N ALA A 111 -3.82 19.20 5.43
CA ALA A 111 -3.53 19.55 4.04
C ALA A 111 -4.79 19.52 3.15
N MET A 112 -5.61 18.46 3.29
CA MET A 112 -6.86 18.30 2.56
C MET A 112 -7.85 19.45 2.81
N PRO A 113 -8.21 19.80 4.07
CA PRO A 113 -9.11 20.92 4.33
C PRO A 113 -8.58 22.28 3.85
N ILE A 114 -7.28 22.55 4.04
CA ILE A 114 -6.65 23.80 3.58
C ILE A 114 -6.70 23.91 2.06
N ALA A 115 -6.41 22.82 1.35
CA ALA A 115 -6.42 22.82 -0.11
C ALA A 115 -7.84 22.90 -0.71
N TYR A 116 -8.80 22.15 -0.12
CA TYR A 116 -10.17 22.05 -0.63
C TYR A 116 -11.04 23.25 -0.23
N TRP A 117 -11.15 23.57 1.06
CA TRP A 117 -12.00 24.66 1.55
C TRP A 117 -11.25 26.00 1.68
N GLY A 118 -9.97 25.98 2.07
CA GLY A 118 -9.21 27.19 2.34
C GLY A 118 -8.83 27.95 1.06
N PHE A 119 -8.07 27.31 0.18
CA PHE A 119 -7.56 27.94 -1.05
C PHE A 119 -8.37 27.58 -2.31
N ASN A 120 -9.27 26.60 -2.25
CA ASN A 120 -10.00 26.07 -3.40
C ASN A 120 -9.09 25.83 -4.62
N LEU A 121 -7.98 25.13 -4.38
CA LEU A 121 -6.96 24.92 -5.42
C LEU A 121 -7.59 24.23 -6.64
N TYR A 122 -7.35 24.78 -7.82
CA TYR A 122 -7.87 24.24 -9.09
C TYR A 122 -9.39 24.06 -9.15
N SER A 123 -10.16 24.91 -8.46
CA SER A 123 -11.63 24.77 -8.35
C SER A 123 -12.07 23.43 -7.75
N ALA A 124 -11.32 22.94 -6.76
CA ALA A 124 -11.58 21.68 -6.06
C ALA A 124 -13.03 21.51 -5.59
N ASN A 125 -13.72 22.58 -5.20
CA ASN A 125 -15.09 22.56 -4.72
C ASN A 125 -16.15 22.04 -5.72
N LYS A 126 -15.79 21.97 -7.02
CA LYS A 126 -16.66 21.39 -8.06
C LYS A 126 -16.64 19.86 -8.05
N PHE A 127 -15.67 19.25 -7.36
CA PHE A 127 -15.45 17.81 -7.34
C PHE A 127 -15.70 17.24 -5.95
N PRO A 128 -16.06 15.94 -5.84
CA PRO A 128 -16.14 15.29 -4.55
C PRO A 128 -14.80 15.35 -3.81
N ILE A 129 -14.83 15.59 -2.50
CA ILE A 129 -13.62 15.68 -1.67
C ILE A 129 -12.79 14.39 -1.70
N PHE A 130 -13.45 13.23 -1.78
CA PHE A 130 -12.84 11.91 -1.77
C PHE A 130 -13.37 11.10 -2.97
N SER A 131 -12.55 10.96 -4.00
CA SER A 131 -12.90 10.17 -5.20
C SER A 131 -11.66 9.76 -5.98
N SER A 132 -11.65 8.56 -6.55
CA SER A 132 -10.64 8.09 -7.52
C SER A 132 -11.04 8.36 -8.97
N HIS A 133 -12.23 8.92 -9.21
CA HIS A 133 -12.70 9.20 -10.56
C HIS A 133 -12.08 10.48 -11.14
N LEU A 134 -12.07 10.52 -12.47
CA LEU A 134 -11.65 11.67 -13.27
C LEU A 134 -12.87 12.54 -13.58
N PHE A 135 -12.67 13.85 -13.69
CA PHE A 135 -13.75 14.81 -13.91
C PHE A 135 -13.47 15.77 -15.07
N THR A 136 -14.54 16.24 -15.70
CA THR A 136 -14.54 17.38 -16.62
C THR A 136 -14.50 18.70 -15.84
N SER A 137 -14.25 19.83 -16.50
CA SER A 137 -14.24 21.15 -15.83
C SER A 137 -15.57 21.52 -15.13
N GLN A 138 -16.66 20.86 -15.50
CA GLN A 138 -18.01 21.05 -14.99
C GLN A 138 -18.34 20.11 -13.81
N GLY A 139 -17.44 19.22 -13.41
CA GLY A 139 -17.65 18.27 -12.31
C GLY A 139 -18.36 16.97 -12.71
N GLN A 140 -18.61 16.75 -14.00
CA GLN A 140 -19.13 15.47 -14.50
C GLN A 140 -18.00 14.45 -14.61
N VAL A 141 -18.32 13.17 -14.39
CA VAL A 141 -17.37 12.07 -14.56
C VAL A 141 -16.83 12.07 -15.99
N TYR A 142 -15.51 12.01 -16.14
CA TYR A 142 -14.84 12.05 -17.42
C TYR A 142 -15.00 10.70 -18.13
N ASP A 143 -15.58 10.72 -19.34
CA ASP A 143 -15.70 9.52 -20.15
C ASP A 143 -14.37 9.26 -20.88
N ILE A 144 -13.65 8.23 -20.45
CA ILE A 144 -12.36 7.85 -21.03
C ILE A 144 -12.57 7.11 -22.37
N SER A 145 -13.72 6.44 -22.55
CA SER A 145 -13.98 5.65 -23.75
C SER A 145 -14.17 6.51 -25.00
N GLN A 146 -14.56 7.78 -24.83
CA GLN A 146 -14.75 8.72 -25.93
C GLN A 146 -13.43 9.30 -26.46
N ILE A 147 -12.38 9.34 -25.64
CA ILE A 147 -11.08 9.89 -26.02
C ILE A 147 -10.07 8.82 -26.41
N VAL A 148 -10.41 7.54 -26.26
CA VAL A 148 -9.52 6.41 -26.59
C VAL A 148 -10.06 5.69 -27.81
N ASN A 149 -9.26 5.62 -28.86
CA ASN A 149 -9.64 4.95 -30.10
C ASN A 149 -9.59 3.40 -29.94
N ASN A 150 -10.06 2.68 -30.96
CA ASN A 150 -10.05 1.21 -30.97
C ASN A 150 -8.64 0.57 -30.91
N LYS A 151 -7.57 1.37 -31.00
CA LYS A 151 -6.17 0.97 -30.86
C LYS A 151 -5.58 1.34 -29.49
N PHE A 152 -6.43 1.75 -28.54
CA PHE A 152 -6.03 2.24 -27.22
C PHE A 152 -5.15 3.50 -27.25
N GLU A 153 -5.14 4.25 -28.35
CA GLU A 153 -4.41 5.51 -28.45
C GLU A 153 -5.35 6.69 -28.16
N LEU A 154 -4.77 7.79 -27.66
CA LEU A 154 -5.49 9.02 -27.37
C LEU A 154 -5.90 9.73 -28.67
N ASP A 155 -7.20 9.91 -28.87
CA ASP A 155 -7.78 10.75 -29.91
C ASP A 155 -7.70 12.22 -29.48
N ILE A 156 -6.72 12.93 -30.04
CA ILE A 156 -6.45 14.34 -29.71
C ILE A 156 -7.65 15.25 -30.04
N PRO A 157 -8.29 15.15 -31.23
CA PRO A 157 -9.52 15.88 -31.51
C PRO A 157 -10.64 15.65 -30.48
N ALA A 158 -10.93 14.40 -30.11
CA ALA A 158 -11.97 14.10 -29.11
C ALA A 158 -11.58 14.63 -27.72
N TYR A 159 -10.31 14.52 -27.35
CA TYR A 159 -9.77 15.06 -26.11
C TYR A 159 -9.89 16.59 -26.04
N GLU A 160 -9.61 17.29 -27.13
CA GLU A 160 -9.76 18.76 -27.19
C GLU A 160 -11.22 19.20 -27.07
N GLN A 161 -12.16 18.41 -27.60
CA GLN A 161 -13.60 18.68 -27.47
C GLN A 161 -14.11 18.48 -26.03
N GLN A 162 -13.71 17.39 -25.38
CA GLN A 162 -14.11 17.07 -24.01
C GLN A 162 -13.38 17.92 -22.97
N GLY A 163 -12.19 18.39 -23.31
CA GLY A 163 -11.35 19.26 -22.49
C GLY A 163 -10.45 18.49 -21.51
N ARG A 164 -9.71 19.26 -20.71
CA ARG A 164 -8.70 18.73 -19.79
C ARG A 164 -9.31 17.90 -18.67
N ILE A 165 -8.59 16.86 -18.29
CA ILE A 165 -8.91 15.99 -17.15
C ILE A 165 -8.64 16.72 -15.84
N HIS A 166 -9.60 16.65 -14.93
CA HIS A 166 -9.49 17.16 -13.55
C HIS A 166 -9.55 15.99 -12.56
N LEU A 167 -8.79 16.12 -11.47
CA LEU A 167 -8.72 15.12 -10.41
C LEU A 167 -9.38 15.68 -9.14
N SER A 168 -9.91 14.80 -8.30
CA SER A 168 -10.31 15.19 -6.95
C SER A 168 -9.09 15.69 -6.16
N MET A 169 -9.33 16.56 -5.17
CA MET A 169 -8.24 17.10 -4.34
C MET A 169 -7.51 15.98 -3.58
N PHE A 170 -8.25 14.99 -3.08
CA PHE A 170 -7.68 13.81 -2.44
C PHE A 170 -6.74 13.07 -3.38
N PHE A 171 -7.19 12.76 -4.59
CA PHE A 171 -6.39 11.98 -5.53
C PHE A 171 -5.12 12.73 -5.95
N ALA A 172 -5.23 14.04 -6.18
CA ALA A 172 -4.08 14.89 -6.51
C ALA A 172 -3.05 14.94 -5.36
N LEU A 173 -3.49 15.14 -4.11
CA LEU A 173 -2.59 15.16 -2.96
C LEU A 173 -1.93 13.81 -2.71
N THR A 174 -2.68 12.70 -2.82
CA THR A 174 -2.12 11.36 -2.67
C THR A 174 -1.01 11.09 -3.68
N TYR A 175 -1.16 11.50 -4.94
CA TYR A 175 -0.08 11.41 -5.93
C TYR A 175 1.12 12.29 -5.56
N GLY A 176 0.87 13.54 -5.17
CA GLY A 176 1.93 14.48 -4.77
C GLY A 176 2.78 13.93 -3.62
N PHE A 177 2.14 13.44 -2.57
CA PHE A 177 2.83 12.79 -1.45
C PHE A 177 3.44 11.44 -1.83
N GLY A 178 2.84 10.71 -2.78
CA GLY A 178 3.43 9.49 -3.35
C GLY A 178 4.81 9.76 -3.96
N PHE A 179 4.95 10.83 -4.75
CA PHE A 179 6.25 11.25 -5.28
C PHE A 179 7.21 11.71 -4.18
N ALA A 180 6.71 12.40 -3.16
CA ALA A 180 7.53 12.80 -2.02
C ALA A 180 8.07 11.59 -1.23
N THR A 181 7.30 10.50 -1.12
CA THR A 181 7.72 9.26 -0.48
C THR A 181 8.93 8.64 -1.18
N ILE A 182 9.00 8.68 -2.51
CA ILE A 182 10.15 8.16 -3.28
C ILE A 182 11.45 8.85 -2.84
N ALA A 183 11.45 10.18 -2.78
CA ALA A 183 12.62 10.95 -2.32
C ALA A 183 12.89 10.77 -0.82
N SER A 184 11.82 10.73 -0.01
CA SER A 184 11.90 10.53 1.44
C SER A 184 12.53 9.19 1.80
N THR A 185 12.15 8.10 1.13
CA THR A 185 12.72 6.76 1.35
C THR A 185 14.23 6.74 1.14
N LEU A 186 14.71 7.31 0.02
CA LEU A 186 16.14 7.34 -0.29
C LEU A 186 16.93 8.21 0.70
N THR A 187 16.41 9.40 1.01
CA THR A 187 17.06 10.33 1.95
C THR A 187 17.07 9.78 3.37
N HIS A 188 15.96 9.18 3.83
CA HIS A 188 15.86 8.56 5.15
C HIS A 188 16.85 7.42 5.31
N VAL A 189 16.89 6.47 4.37
CA VAL A 189 17.82 5.35 4.44
C VAL A 189 19.28 5.81 4.31
N GLY A 190 19.55 6.76 3.39
CA GLY A 190 20.89 7.30 3.20
C GLY A 190 21.44 8.02 4.44
N LEU A 191 20.64 8.87 5.08
CA LEU A 191 21.09 9.68 6.22
C LEU A 191 21.13 8.89 7.54
N PHE A 192 20.12 8.07 7.82
CA PHE A 192 20.01 7.38 9.11
C PHE A 192 20.73 6.02 9.12
N TYR A 193 20.60 5.26 8.03
CA TYR A 193 21.13 3.89 7.95
C TYR A 193 22.40 3.77 7.10
N GLY A 194 22.79 4.80 6.34
CA GLY A 194 23.93 4.74 5.41
C GLY A 194 25.25 4.31 6.08
N ARG A 195 25.54 4.81 7.29
CA ARG A 195 26.73 4.41 8.05
C ARG A 195 26.68 2.93 8.47
N GLU A 196 25.51 2.48 8.90
CA GLU A 196 25.30 1.09 9.30
C GLU A 196 25.41 0.14 8.11
N ILE A 197 24.81 0.50 6.97
CA ILE A 197 24.90 -0.25 5.71
C ILE A 197 26.36 -0.42 5.30
N TYR A 198 27.13 0.67 5.31
CA TYR A 198 28.55 0.62 4.96
C TYR A 198 29.37 -0.25 5.92
N ASN A 199 29.14 -0.11 7.23
CA ASN A 199 29.83 -0.90 8.24
C ASN A 199 29.49 -2.40 8.12
N ARG A 200 28.21 -2.74 7.89
CA ARG A 200 27.76 -4.12 7.67
C ARG A 200 28.29 -4.70 6.37
N TYR A 201 28.32 -3.92 5.29
CA TYR A 201 28.92 -4.33 4.02
C TYR A 201 30.42 -4.66 4.19
N LYS A 202 31.17 -3.79 4.87
CA LYS A 202 32.59 -4.04 5.19
C LYS A 202 32.77 -5.26 6.11
N ALA A 203 31.95 -5.39 7.14
CA ALA A 203 31.98 -6.52 8.06
C ALA A 203 31.57 -7.83 7.39
N SER A 204 30.69 -7.83 6.38
CA SER A 204 30.35 -9.04 5.63
C SER A 204 31.54 -9.59 4.84
N SER A 205 32.49 -8.74 4.44
CA SER A 205 33.67 -9.15 3.68
C SER A 205 34.87 -9.54 4.55
N VAL A 206 34.91 -9.11 5.82
CA VAL A 206 36.12 -9.21 6.68
C VAL A 206 35.81 -9.79 8.07
N GLY A 207 34.54 -9.78 8.49
CA GLY A 207 34.09 -10.06 9.84
C GLY A 207 34.08 -11.54 10.22
N LYS A 208 34.18 -11.80 11.53
CA LYS A 208 34.02 -13.15 12.11
C LYS A 208 32.59 -13.63 11.89
N GLU A 209 32.46 -14.85 11.38
CA GLU A 209 31.19 -15.53 11.23
C GLU A 209 30.48 -15.67 12.58
N ASP A 210 29.19 -15.31 12.61
CA ASP A 210 28.35 -15.53 13.76
C ASP A 210 27.98 -17.01 13.90
N ILE A 211 27.51 -17.39 15.08
CA ILE A 211 27.14 -18.79 15.39
C ILE A 211 26.00 -19.26 14.47
N HIS A 212 25.10 -18.37 14.06
CA HIS A 212 24.01 -18.69 13.14
C HIS A 212 24.52 -19.03 11.74
N THR A 213 25.42 -18.24 11.16
CA THR A 213 26.05 -18.52 9.87
C THR A 213 26.85 -19.83 9.95
N ARG A 214 27.58 -20.06 11.04
CA ARG A 214 28.31 -21.32 11.25
C ARG A 214 27.39 -22.54 11.28
N LEU A 215 26.23 -22.44 11.94
CA LEU A 215 25.23 -23.52 11.96
C LEU A 215 24.54 -23.67 10.60
N MET A 216 24.27 -22.57 9.89
CA MET A 216 23.64 -22.56 8.57
C MET A 216 24.51 -23.20 7.48
N LYS A 217 25.84 -23.15 7.60
CA LYS A 217 26.78 -23.84 6.68
C LYS A 217 26.61 -25.37 6.61
N THR A 218 25.88 -25.96 7.55
CA THR A 218 25.53 -27.40 7.50
C THR A 218 24.59 -27.71 6.33
N TYR A 219 23.84 -26.72 5.86
CA TYR A 219 22.93 -26.84 4.72
C TYR A 219 23.65 -26.45 3.44
N SER A 220 23.42 -27.20 2.36
CA SER A 220 23.96 -26.86 1.04
C SER A 220 23.36 -25.54 0.54
N ASP A 221 24.22 -24.61 0.13
CA ASP A 221 23.77 -23.36 -0.48
C ASP A 221 22.95 -23.63 -1.74
N ILE A 222 21.87 -22.86 -1.90
CA ILE A 222 21.05 -22.92 -3.11
C ILE A 222 21.90 -22.39 -4.27
N PRO A 223 22.02 -23.12 -5.40
CA PRO A 223 22.89 -22.70 -6.49
C PRO A 223 22.46 -21.34 -7.05
N SER A 224 23.35 -20.34 -6.97
CA SER A 224 23.04 -18.96 -7.35
C SER A 224 22.64 -18.80 -8.83
N TRP A 225 23.03 -19.76 -9.68
CA TRP A 225 22.67 -19.77 -11.09
C TRP A 225 21.16 -19.85 -11.33
N TRP A 226 20.40 -20.51 -10.44
CA TRP A 226 18.94 -20.57 -10.56
C TRP A 226 18.30 -19.18 -10.53
N PHE A 227 18.76 -18.31 -9.62
CA PHE A 227 18.26 -16.94 -9.51
C PHE A 227 18.63 -16.10 -10.73
N ASN A 228 19.87 -16.23 -11.22
CA ASN A 228 20.32 -15.51 -12.41
C ASN A 228 19.56 -15.98 -13.67
N VAL A 229 19.34 -17.28 -13.83
CA VAL A 229 18.56 -17.84 -14.95
C VAL A 229 17.12 -17.35 -14.89
N LEU A 230 16.49 -17.36 -13.71
CA LEU A 230 15.13 -16.87 -13.55
C LEU A 230 15.01 -15.36 -13.83
N LEU A 231 15.97 -14.56 -13.36
CA LEU A 231 16.04 -13.13 -13.64
C LEU A 231 16.19 -12.85 -15.14
N VAL A 232 17.13 -13.53 -15.81
CA VAL A 232 17.34 -13.35 -17.26
C VAL A 232 16.13 -13.83 -18.06
N ALA A 233 15.57 -15.00 -17.72
CA ALA A 233 14.40 -15.54 -18.41
C ALA A 233 13.20 -14.59 -18.30
N THR A 234 12.88 -14.11 -17.10
CA THR A 234 11.77 -13.17 -16.88
C THR A 234 12.01 -11.83 -17.56
N PHE A 235 13.24 -11.31 -17.54
CA PHE A 235 13.60 -10.10 -18.27
C PHE A 235 13.43 -10.25 -19.79
N VAL A 236 13.93 -11.35 -20.36
CA VAL A 236 13.82 -11.64 -21.80
C VAL A 236 12.35 -11.77 -22.21
N ILE A 237 11.54 -12.51 -21.45
CA ILE A 237 10.10 -12.63 -21.71
C ILE A 237 9.44 -11.26 -21.67
N SER A 238 9.75 -10.44 -20.66
CA SER A 238 9.19 -9.09 -20.53
C SER A 238 9.60 -8.18 -21.71
N LEU A 239 10.84 -8.28 -22.17
CA LEU A 239 11.35 -7.52 -23.31
C LEU A 239 10.70 -7.97 -24.63
N VAL A 240 10.55 -9.28 -24.84
CA VAL A 240 9.82 -9.87 -25.98
C VAL A 240 8.39 -9.34 -25.99
N LEU A 241 7.70 -9.35 -24.85
CA LEU A 241 6.35 -8.80 -24.73
C LEU A 241 6.31 -7.31 -25.09
N CYS A 242 7.22 -6.47 -24.57
CA CYS A 242 7.27 -5.04 -24.91
C CYS A 242 7.54 -4.77 -26.40
N ILE A 243 8.29 -5.65 -27.10
CA ILE A 243 8.62 -5.46 -28.52
C ILE A 243 7.51 -5.99 -29.43
N PHE A 244 7.04 -7.22 -29.19
CA PHE A 244 6.10 -7.91 -30.10
C PHE A 244 4.63 -7.59 -29.80
N LEU A 245 4.28 -7.27 -28.56
CA LEU A 245 2.92 -6.89 -28.13
C LEU A 245 2.80 -5.39 -27.88
N LYS A 246 3.47 -4.58 -28.71
CA LYS A 246 3.46 -3.10 -28.57
C LYS A 246 2.05 -2.52 -28.53
N ASP A 247 1.14 -3.04 -29.36
CA ASP A 247 -0.23 -2.55 -29.48
C ASP A 247 -1.08 -2.85 -28.23
N GLN A 248 -0.69 -3.82 -27.40
CA GLN A 248 -1.40 -4.17 -26.16
C GLN A 248 -0.73 -3.59 -24.91
N ILE A 249 0.61 -3.60 -24.88
CA ILE A 249 1.39 -3.23 -23.69
C ILE A 249 1.68 -1.73 -23.64
N GLN A 250 1.76 -1.06 -24.79
CA GLN A 250 2.00 0.38 -24.93
C GLN A 250 3.24 0.94 -24.20
N MET A 251 4.06 0.08 -23.59
CA MET A 251 5.26 0.43 -22.85
C MET A 251 6.49 0.32 -23.76
N PRO A 252 7.30 1.37 -23.89
CA PRO A 252 8.51 1.30 -24.70
C PRO A 252 9.58 0.43 -24.02
N TRP A 253 10.39 -0.29 -24.81
CA TRP A 253 11.41 -1.23 -24.30
C TRP A 253 12.40 -0.59 -23.33
N TRP A 254 12.75 0.69 -23.52
CA TRP A 254 13.67 1.40 -22.64
C TRP A 254 13.04 1.70 -21.26
N ALA A 255 11.72 1.84 -21.18
CA ALA A 255 11.04 2.03 -19.91
C ALA A 255 11.10 0.77 -19.04
N LEU A 256 11.15 -0.42 -19.66
CA LEU A 256 11.37 -1.68 -18.93
C LEU A 256 12.74 -1.68 -18.25
N ILE A 257 13.79 -1.29 -18.97
CA ILE A 257 15.15 -1.19 -18.41
C ILE A 257 15.19 -0.17 -17.27
N PHE A 258 14.56 0.99 -17.47
CA PHE A 258 14.44 2.01 -16.44
C PHE A 258 13.71 1.47 -15.19
N ALA A 259 12.62 0.73 -15.35
CA ALA A 259 11.89 0.11 -14.26
C ALA A 259 12.74 -0.93 -13.50
N CYS A 260 13.53 -1.75 -14.21
CA CYS A 260 14.46 -2.70 -13.59
C CYS A 260 15.52 -2.00 -12.75
N ILE A 261 16.12 -0.91 -13.27
CA ILE A 261 17.11 -0.11 -12.53
C ILE A 261 16.47 0.51 -11.29
N LEU A 262 15.27 1.08 -11.43
CA LEU A 262 14.54 1.67 -10.32
C LEU A 262 14.26 0.61 -9.25
N ALA A 263 13.71 -0.56 -9.63
CA ALA A 263 13.44 -1.66 -8.70
C ALA A 263 14.71 -2.11 -7.96
N PHE A 264 15.83 -2.26 -8.67
CA PHE A 264 17.12 -2.62 -8.06
C PHE A 264 17.58 -1.58 -7.03
N VAL A 265 17.52 -0.29 -7.37
CA VAL A 265 17.91 0.80 -6.46
C VAL A 265 17.02 0.85 -5.22
N PHE A 266 15.72 0.66 -5.37
CA PHE A 266 14.75 0.72 -4.27
C PHE A 266 14.69 -0.55 -3.42
N THR A 267 15.21 -1.68 -3.92
CA THR A 267 15.20 -2.96 -3.18
C THR A 267 15.85 -2.83 -1.81
N LEU A 268 17.04 -2.23 -1.73
CA LEU A 268 17.78 -2.11 -0.46
C LEU A 268 17.10 -1.15 0.52
N PRO A 269 16.74 0.09 0.14
CA PRO A 269 16.03 1.01 1.02
C PRO A 269 14.71 0.46 1.55
N ILE A 270 13.88 -0.13 0.67
CA ILE A 270 12.59 -0.70 1.06
C ILE A 270 12.83 -1.86 2.03
N SER A 271 13.78 -2.75 1.73
CA SER A 271 14.10 -3.90 2.60
C SER A 271 14.51 -3.49 4.01
N ILE A 272 15.28 -2.39 4.18
CA ILE A 272 15.67 -1.89 5.50
C ILE A 272 14.45 -1.34 6.26
N ILE A 273 13.59 -0.58 5.59
CA ILE A 273 12.37 -0.05 6.20
C ILE A 273 11.46 -1.20 6.62
N THR A 274 11.14 -2.12 5.71
CA THR A 274 10.34 -3.33 5.95
C THR A 274 10.90 -4.15 7.12
N ALA A 275 12.22 -4.37 7.17
CA ALA A 275 12.86 -5.12 8.26
C ALA A 275 12.82 -4.40 9.62
N THR A 276 12.81 -3.06 9.65
CA THR A 276 12.75 -2.29 10.90
C THR A 276 11.31 -2.03 11.38
N THR A 277 10.35 -2.01 10.47
CA THR A 277 8.93 -1.78 10.76
C THR A 277 8.11 -3.06 10.90
N ASN A 278 8.70 -4.24 10.70
CA ASN A 278 7.98 -5.53 10.68
C ASN A 278 6.74 -5.52 9.77
N GLN A 279 6.88 -4.89 8.60
CA GLN A 279 5.91 -4.96 7.50
C GLN A 279 6.38 -5.97 6.47
#